data_AF-A0AAW4PL95-F1
#
_entry.id   AF-A0AAW4PL95-F1
#
_cell.length_a   1.000
_cell.length_b   1.000
_cell.length_c   1.000
_cell.angle_alpha   90.00
_cell.angle_beta   90.00
_cell.angle_gamma   90.00
#
_symmetry.space_group_name_H-M   'P 1'
#
loop_
_entity.id
_entity.type
_entity.pdbx_description
1 polymer ?
#
loop_
_entity_poly.entity_id
_entity_poly.type
_entity_poly.pdbx_seq_one_letter_code
_entity_poly.pdbx_strand_id
1 'polypeptide(L)'
;MILRVVLGAVLTAALLGVTAPALSAAQADATDAAVERRLTTLAERLQTMVATDDATHDRGARRIAEVRLPERTLTSAGVGSLRFHSREGVGVASWRAGDASAASSRLVGVPIRPAGGSLTLREPGVHRLAFGLRTRDGRTVVTVRRLAGAADSHREDR
;
A
#
# COMPACT_ATOMS: atom_id res chain seq x y z
N MET A 1 22.71 -35.05 32.06
CA MET A 1 21.65 -34.87 31.04
C MET A 1 21.19 -33.42 30.93
N ILE A 2 20.89 -32.75 32.05
CA ILE A 2 20.46 -31.33 32.11
C ILE A 2 21.43 -30.35 31.42
N LEU A 3 22.75 -30.46 31.64
CA LEU A 3 23.74 -29.55 31.02
C LEU A 3 23.71 -29.61 29.47
N ARG A 4 23.49 -30.79 28.89
CA ARG A 4 23.40 -30.96 27.42
C ARG A 4 22.12 -30.36 26.84
N VAL A 5 21.02 -30.41 27.57
CA VAL A 5 19.74 -29.81 27.17
C VAL A 5 19.83 -28.28 27.22
N VAL A 6 20.43 -27.73 28.28
CA VAL A 6 20.63 -26.27 28.41
C VAL A 6 21.57 -25.75 27.33
N LEU A 7 22.69 -26.44 27.07
CA LEU A 7 23.62 -26.04 26.00
C LEU A 7 22.95 -26.07 24.63
N GLY A 8 22.16 -27.10 24.33
CA GLY A 8 21.38 -27.19 23.10
C GLY A 8 20.39 -26.04 22.96
N ALA A 9 19.62 -25.74 24.00
CA ALA A 9 18.64 -24.66 24.00
C ALA A 9 19.28 -23.28 23.79
N VAL A 10 20.41 -23.00 24.46
CA VAL A 10 21.16 -21.75 24.29
C VAL A 10 21.73 -21.66 22.87
N LEU A 11 22.24 -22.75 22.31
CA LEU A 11 22.78 -22.78 20.95
C LEU A 11 21.67 -22.52 19.90
N THR A 12 20.49 -23.12 20.07
CA THR A 12 19.34 -22.89 19.19
C THR A 12 18.84 -21.44 19.32
N ALA A 13 18.75 -20.89 20.53
CA ALA A 13 18.36 -19.49 20.73
C ALA A 13 19.39 -18.52 20.14
N ALA A 14 20.69 -18.81 20.29
CA ALA A 14 21.77 -18.03 19.69
C ALA A 14 21.72 -18.07 18.16
N LEU A 15 21.49 -19.25 17.55
CA LEU A 15 21.31 -19.37 16.10
C LEU A 15 20.06 -18.63 15.61
N LEU A 16 18.92 -18.78 16.31
CA LEU A 16 17.67 -18.10 15.96
C LEU A 16 17.81 -16.58 16.07
N GLY A 17 18.51 -16.09 17.09
CA GLY A 17 18.80 -14.67 17.28
C GLY A 17 19.64 -14.08 16.15
N VAL A 18 20.54 -14.86 15.56
CA VAL A 18 21.37 -14.43 14.42
C VAL A 18 20.61 -14.50 13.09
N THR A 19 19.71 -15.47 12.90
CA THR A 19 18.97 -15.64 11.63
C THR A 19 17.71 -14.77 11.52
N ALA A 20 17.10 -14.39 12.64
CA ALA A 20 15.86 -13.64 12.66
C ALA A 20 15.93 -12.28 11.91
N PRO A 21 17.00 -11.47 12.03
CA PRO A 21 17.11 -10.20 11.30
C PRO A 21 17.16 -10.39 9.78
N ALA A 22 17.90 -11.39 9.31
CA ALA A 22 18.04 -11.67 7.87
C ALA A 22 16.72 -12.14 7.25
N LEU A 23 15.97 -12.98 7.96
CA LEU A 23 14.64 -13.42 7.51
C LEU A 23 13.64 -12.25 7.47
N SER A 24 13.67 -11.38 8.48
CA SER A 24 12.82 -10.18 8.51
C SER A 24 13.11 -9.22 7.35
N ALA A 25 14.40 -9.05 6.99
CA ALA A 25 14.79 -8.22 5.85
C ALA A 25 14.30 -8.83 4.53
N ALA A 26 14.49 -10.13 4.32
CA ALA A 26 14.03 -10.81 3.12
C ALA A 26 12.49 -10.78 2.96
N GLN A 27 11.76 -10.90 4.07
CA GLN A 27 10.29 -10.76 4.09
C GLN A 27 9.84 -9.33 3.74
N ALA A 28 10.58 -8.31 4.19
CA ALA A 28 10.32 -6.91 3.86
C ALA A 28 10.58 -6.67 2.36
N ASP A 29 11.73 -7.10 1.84
CA ASP A 29 12.09 -6.97 0.43
C ASP A 29 11.09 -7.64 -0.50
N ALA A 30 10.65 -8.87 -0.15
CA ALA A 30 9.63 -9.58 -0.92
C ALA A 30 8.28 -8.83 -0.93
N THR A 31 7.93 -8.21 0.21
CA THR A 31 6.71 -7.41 0.35
C THR A 31 6.81 -6.12 -0.46
N ASP A 32 7.93 -5.42 -0.38
CA ASP A 32 8.20 -4.21 -1.15
C ASP A 32 8.15 -4.47 -2.64
N ALA A 33 8.83 -5.52 -3.13
CA ALA A 33 8.77 -5.91 -4.54
C ALA A 33 7.34 -6.26 -5.00
N ALA A 34 6.53 -6.87 -4.13
CA ALA A 34 5.14 -7.20 -4.44
C ALA A 34 4.24 -5.95 -4.50
N VAL A 35 4.47 -4.97 -3.62
CA VAL A 35 3.76 -3.68 -3.63
C VAL A 35 4.17 -2.85 -4.84
N GLU A 36 5.47 -2.74 -5.11
CA GLU A 36 6.00 -1.97 -6.26
C GLU A 36 5.36 -2.44 -7.56
N ARG A 37 5.38 -3.74 -7.86
CA ARG A 37 4.76 -4.29 -9.08
C ARG A 37 3.29 -3.91 -9.23
N ARG A 38 2.54 -3.87 -8.12
CA ARG A 38 1.12 -3.50 -8.13
C ARG A 38 0.93 -2.00 -8.35
N LEU A 39 1.78 -1.18 -7.74
CA LEU A 39 1.77 0.26 -7.93
C LEU A 39 2.18 0.63 -9.35
N THR A 40 3.10 -0.10 -9.98
CA THR A 40 3.44 0.06 -11.41
C THR A 40 2.21 -0.18 -12.29
N THR A 41 1.48 -1.29 -12.09
CA THR A 41 0.24 -1.55 -12.85
C THR A 41 -0.84 -0.49 -12.59
N LEU A 42 -0.95 0.01 -11.36
CA LEU A 42 -1.86 1.11 -11.04
C LEU A 42 -1.42 2.42 -11.72
N ALA A 43 -0.12 2.71 -11.73
CA ALA A 43 0.49 3.88 -12.34
C ALA A 43 0.19 3.91 -13.85
N GLU A 44 0.41 2.80 -14.55
CA GLU A 44 0.07 2.65 -15.97
C GLU A 44 -1.41 2.94 -16.23
N ARG A 45 -2.32 2.33 -15.45
CA ARG A 45 -3.77 2.56 -15.59
C ARG A 45 -4.16 4.02 -15.35
N LEU A 46 -3.55 4.67 -14.35
CA LEU A 46 -3.80 6.08 -14.06
C LEU A 46 -3.23 7.00 -15.14
N GLN A 47 -2.08 6.66 -15.72
CA GLN A 47 -1.48 7.38 -16.83
C GLN A 47 -2.34 7.27 -18.09
N THR A 48 -2.82 6.06 -18.43
CA THR A 48 -3.79 5.86 -19.53
C THR A 48 -5.06 6.65 -19.29
N MET A 49 -5.61 6.62 -18.07
CA MET A 49 -6.80 7.41 -17.71
C MET A 49 -6.55 8.92 -17.92
N VAL A 50 -5.42 9.45 -17.45
CA VAL A 50 -5.06 10.87 -17.66
C VAL A 50 -4.84 11.21 -19.13
N ALA A 51 -4.30 10.28 -19.93
CA ALA A 51 -3.99 10.51 -21.34
C ALA A 51 -5.22 10.40 -22.25
N THR A 52 -6.20 9.57 -21.88
CA THR A 52 -7.35 9.24 -22.74
C THR A 52 -8.66 9.87 -22.28
N ASP A 53 -8.82 10.12 -20.97
CA ASP A 53 -10.08 10.62 -20.43
C ASP A 53 -10.00 12.13 -20.13
N ASP A 54 -11.06 12.87 -20.49
CA ASP A 54 -11.14 14.31 -20.22
C ASP A 54 -11.42 14.61 -18.74
N ALA A 55 -10.64 15.55 -18.20
CA ALA A 55 -10.87 16.10 -16.87
C ALA A 55 -12.00 17.14 -16.93
N THR A 56 -13.14 16.82 -16.32
CA THR A 56 -14.26 17.75 -16.23
C THR A 56 -14.31 18.41 -14.84
N HIS A 57 -14.99 19.56 -14.76
CA HIS A 57 -15.22 20.26 -13.48
C HIS A 57 -16.17 19.49 -12.53
N ASP A 58 -16.93 18.53 -13.08
CA ASP A 58 -18.04 17.86 -12.39
C ASP A 58 -17.65 16.44 -11.93
N ARG A 59 -18.51 15.42 -12.15
CA ARG A 59 -18.06 14.01 -12.14
C ARG A 59 -17.32 13.72 -13.45
N GLY A 60 -16.03 14.03 -13.50
CA GLY A 60 -15.15 13.55 -14.56
C GLY A 60 -15.00 12.03 -14.58
N ALA A 61 -14.18 11.54 -15.51
CA ALA A 61 -13.94 10.11 -15.67
C ALA A 61 -13.51 9.46 -14.35
N ARG A 62 -14.12 8.31 -14.04
CA ARG A 62 -13.94 7.59 -12.79
C ARG A 62 -13.56 6.15 -13.07
N ARG A 63 -12.49 5.69 -12.44
CA ARG A 63 -12.04 4.30 -12.47
C ARG A 63 -11.98 3.74 -11.06
N ILE A 64 -12.52 2.54 -10.89
CA ILE A 64 -12.42 1.79 -9.64
C ILE A 64 -11.27 0.81 -9.78
N ALA A 65 -10.33 0.83 -8.84
CA ALA A 65 -9.23 -0.10 -8.77
C ALA A 65 -9.22 -0.79 -7.40
N GLU A 66 -8.98 -2.09 -7.41
CA GLU A 66 -8.78 -2.87 -6.19
C GLU A 66 -7.30 -2.89 -5.85
N VAL A 67 -6.96 -2.41 -4.66
CA VAL A 67 -5.61 -2.42 -4.12
C VAL A 67 -5.59 -3.41 -2.97
N ARG A 68 -4.90 -4.55 -3.16
CA ARG A 68 -4.72 -5.54 -2.10
C ARG A 68 -3.42 -5.26 -1.34
N LEU A 69 -3.53 -5.03 -0.04
CA LEU A 69 -2.40 -4.93 0.88
C LEU A 69 -2.02 -6.35 1.36
N PRO A 70 -0.75 -6.78 1.19
CA PRO A 70 -0.27 -8.04 1.74
C PRO A 70 -0.47 -8.15 3.25
N GLU A 71 -0.98 -9.29 3.69
CA GLU A 71 -1.03 -9.69 5.10
C GLU A 71 0.33 -10.18 5.57
N ARG A 72 0.59 -10.04 6.87
CA ARG A 72 1.81 -10.57 7.48
C ARG A 72 1.71 -12.10 7.55
N THR A 73 2.70 -12.77 6.98
CA THR A 73 2.81 -14.24 6.94
C THR A 73 4.24 -14.66 7.26
N LEU A 74 4.49 -15.97 7.36
CA LEU A 74 5.84 -16.52 7.55
C LEU A 74 6.86 -16.11 6.47
N THR A 75 6.38 -15.65 5.31
CA THR A 75 7.21 -15.25 4.17
C THR A 75 6.95 -13.81 3.71
N SER A 76 6.11 -13.05 4.43
CA SER A 76 5.82 -11.65 4.09
C SER A 76 5.71 -10.81 5.35
N ALA A 77 6.39 -9.67 5.36
CA ALA A 77 6.32 -8.71 6.46
C ALA A 77 4.93 -8.05 6.57
N GLY A 78 4.12 -8.12 5.50
CA GLY A 78 2.86 -7.39 5.38
C GLY A 78 3.08 -5.89 5.21
N VAL A 79 2.03 -5.16 4.80
CA VAL A 79 2.09 -3.69 4.69
C VAL A 79 1.44 -3.05 5.90
N GLY A 80 2.21 -2.28 6.66
CA GLY A 80 1.71 -1.58 7.86
C GLY A 80 1.01 -0.25 7.54
N SER A 81 1.37 0.38 6.42
CA SER A 81 0.63 1.54 5.91
C SER A 81 0.88 1.75 4.42
N LEU A 82 -0.13 2.20 3.68
CA LEU A 82 -0.04 2.71 2.31
C LEU A 82 -0.78 4.05 2.22
N ARG A 83 -0.12 5.09 1.71
CA ARG A 83 -0.63 6.46 1.63
C ARG A 83 -0.51 7.00 0.20
N PHE A 84 -1.59 7.61 -0.27
CA PHE A 84 -1.61 8.37 -1.52
C PHE A 84 -1.54 9.86 -1.23
N HIS A 85 -0.61 10.56 -1.87
CA HIS A 85 -0.42 12.00 -1.70
C HIS A 85 0.16 12.63 -2.96
N SER A 86 0.33 13.95 -2.94
CA SER A 86 1.05 14.66 -3.98
C SER A 86 2.35 15.23 -3.42
N ARG A 87 3.41 15.13 -4.21
CA ARG A 87 4.73 15.72 -3.96
C ARG A 87 5.16 16.41 -5.25
N GLU A 88 5.61 17.66 -5.18
CA GLU A 88 6.13 18.39 -6.35
C GLU A 88 5.17 18.39 -7.56
N GLY A 89 3.85 18.42 -7.31
CA GLY A 89 2.83 18.40 -8.36
C GLY A 89 2.59 17.04 -9.01
N VAL A 90 3.29 15.98 -8.59
CA VAL A 90 3.05 14.61 -9.05
C VAL A 90 2.31 13.78 -8.02
N GLY A 91 1.64 12.73 -8.45
CA GLY A 91 0.94 11.76 -7.61
C GLY A 91 1.90 10.67 -7.15
N VAL A 92 2.02 10.48 -5.83
CA VAL A 92 2.96 9.55 -5.20
C VAL A 92 2.22 8.63 -4.23
N ALA A 93 2.60 7.36 -4.22
CA ALA A 93 2.25 6.41 -3.18
C ALA A 93 3.47 6.13 -2.30
N SER A 94 3.26 6.13 -0.98
CA SER A 94 4.27 5.71 0.00
C SER A 94 3.73 4.58 0.84
N TRP A 95 4.55 3.57 1.12
CA TRP A 95 4.19 2.44 1.96
C TRP A 95 5.32 2.03 2.91
N ARG A 96 4.98 1.15 3.86
CA ARG A 96 5.94 0.56 4.79
C ARG A 96 5.69 -0.94 4.90
N ALA A 97 6.70 -1.76 4.58
CA ALA A 97 6.67 -3.21 4.79
C ALA A 97 7.11 -3.56 6.21
N GLY A 98 6.20 -4.09 7.04
CA GLY A 98 6.45 -4.34 8.46
C GLY A 98 7.10 -3.15 9.17
N ASP A 99 8.26 -3.40 9.79
CA ASP A 99 9.05 -2.40 10.51
C ASP A 99 10.18 -1.78 9.66
N ALA A 100 10.23 -2.05 8.35
CA ALA A 100 11.23 -1.49 7.44
C ALA A 100 11.03 0.01 7.16
N SER A 101 12.00 0.66 6.52
CA SER A 101 11.88 2.07 6.10
C SER A 101 10.70 2.29 5.14
N ALA A 102 10.15 3.50 5.14
CA ALA A 102 9.09 3.83 4.20
C ALA A 102 9.64 3.91 2.77
N ALA A 103 9.01 3.18 1.85
CA ALA A 103 9.28 3.26 0.43
C ALA A 103 8.27 4.19 -0.26
N SER A 104 8.61 4.69 -1.44
CA SER A 104 7.76 5.58 -2.22
C SER A 104 7.93 5.37 -3.71
N SER A 105 6.82 5.41 -4.46
CA SER A 105 6.79 5.24 -5.90
C SER A 105 5.90 6.29 -6.55
N ARG A 106 6.32 6.77 -7.71
CA ARG A 106 5.59 7.76 -8.50
C ARG A 106 4.49 7.05 -9.29
N LEU A 107 3.25 7.50 -9.11
CA LEU A 107 2.11 6.91 -9.80
C LEU A 107 1.78 7.63 -11.11
N VAL A 108 1.66 8.96 -11.04
CA VAL A 108 1.14 9.73 -12.17
C VAL A 108 1.72 11.13 -12.19
N GLY A 109 1.84 11.72 -13.38
CA GLY A 109 2.41 13.06 -13.58
C GLY A 109 1.52 14.21 -13.11
N VAL A 110 0.32 13.93 -12.62
CA VAL A 110 -0.62 14.92 -12.08
C VAL A 110 -0.79 14.75 -10.58
N PRO A 111 -1.15 15.81 -9.82
CA PRO A 111 -1.30 15.71 -8.38
C PRO A 111 -2.45 14.77 -7.99
N ILE A 112 -2.21 13.90 -7.00
CA ILE A 112 -3.26 13.07 -6.38
C ILE A 112 -3.77 13.75 -5.11
N ARG A 113 -5.10 13.88 -4.99
CA ARG A 113 -5.78 14.46 -3.82
C ARG A 113 -6.83 13.50 -3.28
N PRO A 114 -6.75 13.09 -2.00
CA PRO A 114 -7.82 12.29 -1.43
C PRO A 114 -9.06 13.14 -1.18
N ALA A 115 -10.23 12.63 -1.56
CA ALA A 115 -11.49 13.40 -1.53
C ALA A 115 -12.03 13.65 -0.11
N GLY A 116 -11.50 12.96 0.90
CA GLY A 116 -11.91 13.06 2.31
C GLY A 116 -10.76 13.35 3.27
N GLY A 117 -9.67 13.98 2.81
CA GLY A 117 -8.51 14.32 3.65
C GLY A 117 -7.30 13.42 3.40
N SER A 118 -6.81 12.71 4.42
CA SER A 118 -5.69 11.76 4.25
C SER A 118 -6.23 10.36 3.96
N LEU A 119 -5.83 9.77 2.82
CA LEU A 119 -6.10 8.36 2.54
C LEU A 119 -4.88 7.53 2.92
N THR A 120 -4.93 6.95 4.12
CA THR A 120 -3.96 5.97 4.60
C THR A 120 -4.68 4.65 4.81
N LEU A 121 -4.24 3.60 4.10
CA LEU A 121 -4.70 2.23 4.29
C LEU A 121 -3.73 1.57 5.27
N ARG A 122 -4.22 1.09 6.41
CA ARG A 122 -3.41 0.39 7.43
C ARG A 122 -3.79 -1.07 7.55
N GLU A 123 -5.05 -1.37 7.27
CA GLU A 123 -5.58 -2.73 7.35
C GLU A 123 -5.07 -3.53 6.15
N PRO A 124 -4.55 -4.75 6.36
CA PRO A 124 -4.24 -5.62 5.24
C PRO A 124 -5.54 -6.12 4.59
N GLY A 125 -5.44 -6.68 3.39
CA GLY A 125 -6.61 -7.14 2.63
C GLY A 125 -6.95 -6.27 1.41
N VAL A 126 -8.14 -6.46 0.85
CA VAL A 126 -8.56 -5.83 -0.42
C VAL A 126 -9.25 -4.49 -0.16
N HIS A 127 -8.71 -3.42 -0.73
CA HIS A 127 -9.25 -2.06 -0.63
C HIS A 127 -9.74 -1.60 -1.99
N ARG A 128 -11.03 -1.28 -2.09
CA ARG A 128 -11.59 -0.68 -3.30
C ARG A 128 -11.36 0.82 -3.27
N LEU A 129 -10.59 1.33 -4.23
CA LEU A 129 -10.32 2.75 -4.39
C LEU A 129 -10.98 3.25 -5.67
N ALA A 130 -11.72 4.35 -5.57
CA ALA A 130 -12.21 5.06 -6.73
C ALA A 130 -11.27 6.24 -7.02
N PHE A 131 -10.65 6.19 -8.19
CA PHE A 131 -9.90 7.28 -8.78
C PHE A 131 -10.81 8.05 -9.72
N GLY A 132 -10.69 9.38 -9.74
CA GLY A 132 -11.44 10.20 -10.68
C GLY A 132 -10.68 11.43 -11.10
N LEU A 133 -10.80 11.82 -12.36
CA LEU A 133 -10.20 13.04 -12.90
C LEU A 133 -11.10 14.23 -12.62
N ARG A 134 -10.48 15.31 -12.16
CA ARG A 134 -11.16 16.60 -11.98
C ARG A 134 -10.26 17.73 -12.41
N THR A 135 -10.86 18.78 -12.91
CA THR A 135 -10.17 20.05 -13.12
C THR A 135 -10.37 20.92 -11.88
N ARG A 136 -9.28 21.39 -11.29
CA ARG A 136 -9.28 22.26 -10.11
C ARG A 136 -8.24 23.35 -10.31
N ASP A 137 -8.63 24.62 -10.12
CA ASP A 137 -7.75 25.77 -10.32
C ASP A 137 -7.08 25.76 -11.72
N GLY A 138 -7.83 25.33 -12.74
CA GLY A 138 -7.34 25.18 -14.12
C GLY A 138 -6.35 24.02 -14.35
N ARG A 139 -6.13 23.14 -13.36
CA ARG A 139 -5.21 22.00 -13.45
C ARG A 139 -5.94 20.67 -13.28
N THR A 140 -5.50 19.67 -14.05
CA THR A 140 -5.97 18.29 -13.88
C THR A 140 -5.43 17.70 -12.58
N VAL A 141 -6.33 17.24 -11.73
CA VAL A 141 -6.03 16.56 -10.45
C VAL A 141 -6.69 15.19 -10.47
N VAL A 142 -5.98 14.18 -9.96
CA VAL A 142 -6.57 12.86 -9.72
C VAL A 142 -7.10 12.83 -8.30
N THR A 143 -8.40 12.68 -8.15
CA THR A 143 -9.04 12.46 -6.86
C THR A 143 -9.05 10.98 -6.52
N VAL A 144 -8.78 10.64 -5.26
CA VAL A 144 -8.86 9.27 -4.76
C VAL A 144 -9.80 9.19 -3.56
N ARG A 145 -10.66 8.17 -3.51
CA ARG A 145 -11.46 7.87 -2.32
C ARG A 145 -11.51 6.37 -2.08
N ARG A 146 -11.50 5.96 -0.81
CA ARG A 146 -11.87 4.59 -0.44
C ARG A 146 -13.37 4.44 -0.71
N LEU A 147 -13.74 3.41 -1.45
CA LEU A 147 -15.11 2.91 -1.44
C LEU A 147 -15.17 1.99 -0.23
N ALA A 148 -16.12 2.22 0.69
CA ALA A 148 -16.38 1.28 1.76
C ALA A 148 -16.62 -0.10 1.10
N GLY A 149 -15.71 -1.03 1.36
CA GLY A 149 -15.95 -2.42 1.00
C GLY A 149 -17.02 -2.95 1.94
N ALA A 150 -17.81 -3.91 1.48
CA ALA A 150 -18.86 -4.59 2.26
C ALA A 150 -18.38 -5.35 3.52
N ALA A 151 -17.19 -5.04 4.05
CA ALA A 151 -16.60 -5.63 5.25
C ALA A 151 -17.03 -4.92 6.55
N ASP A 152 -17.64 -3.73 6.48
CA ASP A 152 -18.15 -3.00 7.66
C ASP A 152 -19.58 -3.44 8.09
N SER A 153 -20.17 -4.47 7.46
CA SER A 153 -21.57 -4.86 7.70
C SER A 153 -21.78 -6.08 8.62
N HIS A 154 -20.74 -6.64 9.23
CA HIS A 154 -20.86 -7.90 9.99
C HIS A 154 -20.27 -7.86 11.41
N ARG A 155 -20.42 -6.72 12.11
CA ARG A 155 -20.09 -6.64 13.54
C ARG A 155 -21.12 -5.88 14.38
N GLU A 156 -22.39 -6.08 14.07
CA GLU A 156 -23.50 -5.79 14.98
C GLU A 156 -24.53 -6.91 14.82
N ASP A 157 -24.32 -8.03 15.52
CA ASP A 157 -25.38 -8.82 16.18
C ASP A 157 -24.70 -9.99 16.93
N ARG A 158 -24.37 -9.79 18.21
CA ARG A 158 -24.39 -10.86 19.21
C ARG A 158 -24.37 -10.31 20.63
#